data_AF-A0A1H9ZT34-F1
#
_entry.id   AF-A0A1H9ZT34-F1
#
_cell.length_a   1.000
_cell.length_b   1.000
_cell.length_c   1.000
_cell.angle_alpha   90.00
_cell.angle_beta   90.00
_cell.angle_gamma   90.00
#
_symmetry.space_group_name_H-M   'P 1'
#
loop_
_entity.id
_entity.type
_entity.pdbx_description
1 polymer ?
#
loop_
_entity_poly.entity_id
_entity_poly.type
_entity_poly.pdbx_seq_one_letter_code
_entity_poly.pdbx_strand_id
1 'polypeptide(L)'
;MSDYQPQKHTDFEFEDILKYLKRAKIAVVQEKYNLSMNREKNKKFSEDYNLTAKKIENIILNLEVEDFCYAVDNEKEEFSHEILYVFCSREELNYFGKYKEVDIYIKFNLIEIANYLYIISFHKREKSVSFLFK
;
A
#
# COMPACT_ATOMS: atom_id res chain seq x y z
N MET A 1 -10.63 -15.25 25.54
CA MET A 1 -9.88 -14.30 24.69
C MET A 1 -9.80 -14.96 23.33
N SER A 2 -10.06 -14.22 22.26
CA SER A 2 -10.02 -14.77 20.90
C SER A 2 -8.58 -15.11 20.50
N ASP A 3 -8.37 -16.27 19.90
CA ASP A 3 -7.09 -16.71 19.34
C ASP A 3 -6.90 -16.21 17.89
N TYR A 4 -7.53 -15.10 17.52
CA TYR A 4 -7.48 -14.56 16.17
C TYR A 4 -6.03 -14.29 15.72
N GLN A 5 -5.64 -14.92 14.62
CA GLN A 5 -4.35 -14.73 13.96
C GLN A 5 -4.60 -14.31 12.51
N PRO A 6 -4.19 -13.09 12.11
CA PRO A 6 -4.31 -12.63 10.73
C PRO A 6 -3.57 -13.57 9.78
N GLN A 7 -4.24 -13.99 8.70
CA GLN A 7 -3.67 -14.88 7.71
C GLN A 7 -3.14 -14.11 6.51
N LYS A 8 -2.03 -14.61 5.95
CA LYS A 8 -1.46 -14.12 4.71
C LYS A 8 -2.07 -14.88 3.54
N HIS A 9 -2.55 -14.14 2.55
CA HIS A 9 -3.15 -14.66 1.33
C HIS A 9 -2.24 -14.41 0.13
N THR A 10 -1.97 -15.47 -0.63
CA THR A 10 -1.15 -15.41 -1.85
C THR A 10 -1.80 -16.15 -3.01
N ASP A 11 -3.04 -16.62 -2.84
CA ASP A 11 -3.81 -17.29 -3.88
C ASP A 11 -4.66 -16.24 -4.60
N PHE A 12 -4.06 -15.57 -5.58
CA PHE A 12 -4.72 -14.54 -6.38
C PHE A 12 -4.36 -14.71 -7.84
N GLU A 13 -5.36 -14.59 -8.71
CA GLU A 13 -5.14 -14.48 -10.13
C GLU A 13 -4.71 -13.05 -10.48
N PHE A 14 -3.93 -12.92 -11.55
CA PHE A 14 -3.47 -11.63 -12.06
C PHE A 14 -4.64 -10.65 -12.28
N GLU A 15 -5.75 -11.15 -12.83
CA GLU A 15 -6.94 -10.35 -13.14
C GLU A 15 -7.64 -9.82 -11.87
N ASP A 16 -7.58 -10.55 -10.75
CA ASP A 16 -8.18 -10.09 -9.49
C ASP A 16 -7.44 -8.87 -8.95
N ILE A 17 -6.11 -8.94 -8.97
CA ILE A 17 -5.24 -7.84 -8.56
C ILE A 17 -5.34 -6.67 -9.54
N LEU A 18 -5.47 -6.93 -10.84
CA LEU A 18 -5.70 -5.90 -11.84
C LEU A 18 -6.99 -5.12 -11.57
N LYS A 19 -8.10 -5.82 -11.27
CA LYS A 19 -9.38 -5.19 -10.92
C LYS A 19 -9.29 -4.39 -9.63
N TYR A 20 -8.68 -4.96 -8.59
CA TYR A 20 -8.47 -4.27 -7.31
C TYR A 20 -7.67 -2.99 -7.50
N LEU A 21 -6.52 -3.09 -8.17
CA LEU A 21 -5.60 -1.96 -8.38
C LEU A 21 -6.24 -0.88 -9.25
N LYS A 22 -7.02 -1.24 -10.28
CA LYS A 22 -7.83 -0.26 -11.04
C LYS A 22 -8.76 0.54 -10.13
N ARG A 23 -9.47 -0.10 -9.21
CA ARG A 23 -10.37 0.60 -8.27
C ARG A 23 -9.60 1.49 -7.30
N ALA A 24 -8.48 1.01 -6.76
CA ALA A 24 -7.61 1.82 -5.91
C ALA A 24 -7.13 3.09 -6.63
N LYS A 25 -6.68 2.95 -7.90
CA LYS A 25 -6.27 4.09 -8.73
C LYS A 25 -7.43 5.06 -9.00
N ILE A 26 -8.64 4.56 -9.27
CA ILE A 26 -9.83 5.41 -9.43
C ILE A 26 -10.10 6.21 -8.16
N ALA A 27 -10.00 5.58 -6.97
CA ALA A 27 -10.18 6.27 -5.70
C ALA A 27 -9.15 7.40 -5.51
N VAL A 28 -7.89 7.20 -5.91
CA VAL A 28 -6.85 8.25 -5.88
C VAL A 28 -7.20 9.40 -6.83
N VAL A 29 -7.56 9.11 -8.09
CA VAL A 29 -7.94 10.14 -9.08
C VAL A 29 -9.16 10.95 -8.63
N GLN A 30 -10.08 10.33 -7.89
CA GLN A 30 -11.27 10.98 -7.35
C GLN A 30 -11.02 11.69 -6.01
N GLU A 31 -9.77 11.76 -5.54
CA GLU A 31 -9.41 12.31 -4.22
C GLU A 31 -10.14 11.60 -3.05
N LYS A 32 -10.57 10.35 -3.27
CA LYS A 32 -11.25 9.49 -2.29
C LYS A 32 -10.26 8.57 -1.59
N TYR A 33 -9.28 9.17 -0.94
CA TYR A 33 -8.27 8.42 -0.22
C TYR A 33 -7.77 9.17 1.03
N ASN A 34 -7.16 8.42 1.94
CA ASN A 34 -6.45 8.98 3.08
C ASN A 34 -5.15 8.22 3.36
N LEU A 35 -4.08 8.94 3.66
CA LEU A 35 -2.85 8.36 4.20
C LEU A 35 -2.87 8.43 5.74
N SER A 36 -2.64 7.28 6.38
CA SER A 36 -2.57 7.13 7.84
C SER A 36 -1.33 7.85 8.41
N MET A 37 -1.41 9.17 8.59
CA MET A 37 -0.32 10.01 9.11
C MET A 37 -0.11 9.91 10.63
N ASN A 38 -1.00 9.24 11.34
CA ASN A 38 -0.83 8.85 12.74
C ASN A 38 0.23 7.74 12.93
N ARG A 39 0.73 7.12 11.85
CA ARG A 39 1.82 6.15 11.89
C ARG A 39 3.17 6.84 11.73
N GLU A 40 4.01 6.71 12.74
CA GLU A 40 5.35 7.33 12.79
C GLU A 40 6.21 6.98 11.57
N LYS A 41 6.16 5.73 11.09
CA LYS A 41 6.91 5.32 9.89
C LYS A 41 6.48 6.06 8.63
N ASN A 42 5.18 6.27 8.44
CA ASN A 42 4.65 7.01 7.29
C ASN A 42 5.10 8.48 7.39
N LYS A 43 4.96 9.09 8.57
CA LYS A 43 5.37 10.47 8.83
C LYS A 43 6.86 10.67 8.56
N LYS A 44 7.71 9.84 9.17
CA LYS A 44 9.17 9.89 9.01
C LYS A 44 9.57 9.70 7.55
N PHE A 45 8.96 8.76 6.84
CA PHE A 45 9.28 8.52 5.44
C PHE A 45 8.91 9.72 4.56
N SER A 46 7.74 10.33 4.79
CA SER A 46 7.34 11.54 4.07
C SER A 46 8.26 12.73 4.34
N GLU A 47 8.71 12.91 5.58
CA GLU A 47 9.67 13.97 5.96
C GLU A 47 11.06 13.73 5.36
N ASP A 48 11.61 12.53 5.57
CA ASP A 48 12.97 12.16 5.12
C ASP A 48 13.13 12.25 3.58
N TYR A 49 12.06 11.97 2.83
CA TYR A 49 12.07 11.94 1.36
C TYR A 49 11.29 13.08 0.68
N ASN A 50 10.85 14.08 1.47
CA ASN A 50 10.05 15.22 1.01
C ASN A 50 8.88 14.82 0.10
N LEU A 51 8.07 13.86 0.57
CA LEU A 51 6.95 13.32 -0.18
C LEU A 51 5.73 14.25 -0.10
N THR A 52 5.41 14.90 -1.21
CA THR A 52 4.16 15.64 -1.36
C THR A 52 3.00 14.70 -1.63
N ALA A 53 1.76 15.15 -1.39
CA ALA A 53 0.56 14.40 -1.73
C ALA A 53 0.59 13.94 -3.20
N LYS A 54 0.89 14.87 -4.13
CA LYS A 54 1.04 14.56 -5.55
C LYS A 54 2.09 13.48 -5.85
N LYS A 55 3.19 13.44 -5.10
CA LYS A 55 4.22 12.40 -5.28
C LYS A 55 3.73 11.04 -4.82
N ILE A 56 3.01 10.99 -3.70
CA ILE A 56 2.37 9.75 -3.20
C ILE A 56 1.32 9.26 -4.20
N GLU A 57 0.47 10.16 -4.70
CA GLU A 57 -0.52 9.85 -5.74
C GLU A 57 0.13 9.26 -6.99
N ASN A 58 1.19 9.89 -7.51
CA ASN A 58 1.91 9.40 -8.68
C ASN A 58 2.48 7.99 -8.47
N ILE A 59 3.07 7.72 -7.29
CA ILE A 59 3.61 6.38 -6.96
C ILE A 59 2.48 5.35 -6.99
N ILE A 60 1.31 5.67 -6.42
CA ILE A 60 0.16 4.75 -6.40
C ILE A 60 -0.43 4.56 -7.81
N LEU A 61 -0.51 5.63 -8.60
CA LEU A 61 -1.01 5.57 -9.98
C LEU A 61 -0.07 4.79 -10.91
N ASN A 62 1.22 4.71 -10.57
CA ASN A 62 2.22 3.96 -11.33
C ASN A 62 2.36 2.49 -10.91
N LEU A 63 1.79 2.07 -9.78
CA LEU A 63 1.84 0.65 -9.37
C LEU A 63 1.34 -0.28 -10.48
N GLU A 64 2.03 -1.39 -10.68
CA GLU A 64 1.63 -2.44 -11.60
C GLU A 64 1.14 -3.67 -10.83
N VAL A 65 0.50 -4.62 -11.53
CA VAL A 65 0.00 -5.86 -10.89
C VAL A 65 1.18 -6.65 -10.32
N GLU A 66 2.31 -6.61 -11.03
CA GLU A 66 3.55 -7.28 -10.69
C GLU A 66 4.22 -6.69 -9.43
N ASP A 67 3.82 -5.49 -8.99
CA ASP A 67 4.26 -4.94 -7.70
C ASP A 67 3.50 -5.51 -6.51
N PHE A 68 2.42 -6.26 -6.77
CA PHE A 68 1.67 -6.96 -5.73
C PHE A 68 2.51 -8.06 -5.09
N CYS A 69 2.47 -8.09 -3.76
CA CYS A 69 3.22 -9.06 -2.96
C CYS A 69 2.29 -10.12 -2.36
N TYR A 70 1.25 -9.68 -1.64
CA TYR A 70 0.30 -10.54 -0.94
C TYR A 70 -0.85 -9.70 -0.38
N ALA A 71 -1.90 -10.37 0.08
CA ALA A 71 -2.90 -9.76 0.94
C ALA A 71 -2.83 -10.36 2.36
N VAL A 72 -3.37 -9.66 3.35
CA VAL A 72 -3.39 -10.13 4.74
C VAL A 72 -4.66 -9.66 5.42
N ASP A 73 -5.22 -10.48 6.31
CA ASP A 73 -6.34 -10.04 7.13
C ASP A 73 -5.95 -8.82 7.98
N ASN A 74 -6.93 -8.02 8.38
CA ASN A 74 -6.69 -6.95 9.33
C ASN A 74 -6.21 -7.51 10.68
N GLU A 75 -5.24 -6.84 11.31
CA GLU A 75 -4.69 -7.24 12.62
C GLU A 75 -5.72 -7.15 13.75
N LYS A 76 -6.72 -6.30 13.57
CA LYS A 76 -7.81 -6.12 14.52
C LYS A 76 -8.95 -7.08 14.18
N GLU A 77 -9.30 -7.93 15.14
CA GLU A 77 -10.38 -8.91 15.01
C GLU A 77 -11.73 -8.28 14.61
N GLU A 78 -12.04 -7.09 15.12
CA GLU A 78 -13.25 -6.32 14.76
C GLU A 78 -13.33 -5.94 13.27
N PHE A 79 -12.19 -5.97 12.57
CA PHE A 79 -12.05 -5.70 11.14
C PHE A 79 -11.54 -6.93 10.36
N SER A 80 -11.69 -8.14 10.91
CA SER A 80 -11.23 -9.39 10.27
C SER A 80 -11.86 -9.68 8.90
N HIS A 81 -12.98 -9.04 8.57
CA HIS A 81 -13.61 -9.09 7.25
C HIS A 81 -12.91 -8.19 6.20
N GLU A 82 -12.02 -7.29 6.64
CA GLU A 82 -11.23 -6.43 5.76
C GLU A 82 -9.93 -7.11 5.37
N ILE A 83 -9.66 -7.15 4.06
CA ILE A 83 -8.43 -7.67 3.50
C ILE A 83 -7.52 -6.50 3.10
N LEU A 84 -6.28 -6.53 3.59
CA LEU A 84 -5.27 -5.52 3.35
C LEU A 84 -4.33 -5.97 2.22
N TYR A 85 -4.23 -5.18 1.15
CA TYR A 85 -3.41 -5.53 -0.01
C TYR A 85 -2.05 -4.86 0.08
N VAL A 86 -0.99 -5.64 -0.13
CA VAL A 86 0.40 -5.19 0.01
C VAL A 86 1.10 -5.14 -1.35
N PHE A 87 1.67 -3.98 -1.64
CA PHE A 87 2.47 -3.72 -2.83
C PHE A 87 3.88 -3.28 -2.44
N CYS A 88 4.83 -3.46 -3.36
CA CYS A 88 6.18 -2.94 -3.25
C CYS A 88 6.59 -2.24 -4.54
N SER A 89 6.66 -0.90 -4.55
CA SER A 89 7.21 -0.13 -5.69
C SER A 89 8.70 0.15 -5.49
N ARG A 90 9.45 0.29 -6.57
CA ARG A 90 10.82 0.83 -6.54
C ARG A 90 10.83 2.21 -7.19
N GLU A 91 11.26 3.21 -6.42
CA GLU A 91 11.23 4.61 -6.84
C GLU A 91 12.57 5.31 -6.60
N GLU A 92 12.92 6.27 -7.45
CA GLU A 92 14.02 7.20 -7.17
C GLU A 92 13.50 8.42 -6.38
N LEU A 93 13.90 8.53 -5.11
CA LEU A 93 13.41 9.55 -4.18
C LEU A 93 14.55 10.45 -3.68
N ASN A 94 14.22 11.73 -3.46
CA ASN A 94 15.16 12.72 -2.93
C ASN A 94 15.23 12.60 -1.41
N TYR A 95 16.37 12.18 -0.88
CA TYR A 95 16.67 12.15 0.54
C TYR A 95 17.62 13.32 0.88
N PHE A 96 17.08 14.40 1.44
CA PHE A 96 17.83 15.61 1.82
C PHE A 96 18.80 16.12 0.73
N GLY A 97 18.32 16.23 -0.51
CA GLY A 97 19.08 16.72 -1.66
C GLY A 97 19.78 15.64 -2.49
N LYS A 98 19.79 14.37 -2.02
CA LYS A 98 20.40 13.24 -2.74
C LYS A 98 19.35 12.23 -3.20
N TYR A 99 19.28 11.98 -4.50
CA TYR A 99 18.42 10.93 -5.06
C TYR A 99 18.95 9.53 -4.71
N LYS A 100 18.03 8.63 -4.34
CA LYS A 100 18.30 7.24 -3.97
C LYS A 100 17.18 6.35 -4.51
N GLU A 101 17.53 5.17 -4.97
CA GLU A 101 16.56 4.10 -5.21
C GLU A 101 16.03 3.59 -3.87
N VAL A 102 14.71 3.47 -3.77
CA VAL A 102 14.00 3.04 -2.56
C VAL A 102 12.90 2.07 -2.94
N ASP A 103 12.96 0.88 -2.36
CA ASP A 103 11.80 -0.02 -2.35
C ASP A 103 10.81 0.48 -1.28
N ILE A 104 9.58 0.77 -1.67
CA ILE A 104 8.51 1.33 -0.84
C ILE A 104 7.52 0.21 -0.51
N TYR A 105 7.32 -0.04 0.79
CA TYR A 105 6.25 -0.92 1.27
C TYR A 105 4.94 -0.14 1.36
N ILE A 106 3.93 -0.61 0.64
CA ILE A 106 2.63 0.04 0.53
C ILE A 106 1.55 -0.97 0.97
N LYS A 107 0.66 -0.55 1.89
CA LYS A 107 -0.46 -1.37 2.37
C LYS A 107 -1.77 -0.60 2.22
N PHE A 108 -2.69 -1.16 1.47
CA PHE A 108 -4.00 -0.59 1.18
C PHE A 108 -5.12 -1.32 1.92
N ASN A 109 -6.14 -0.56 2.29
CA ASN A 109 -7.48 -1.06 2.57
C ASN A 109 -8.44 -0.29 1.67
N LEU A 110 -9.15 -0.99 0.78
CA LEU A 110 -10.12 -0.37 -0.11
C LEU A 110 -11.51 -0.70 0.40
N ILE A 111 -12.24 0.32 0.86
CA ILE A 111 -13.64 0.17 1.23
C ILE A 111 -14.46 0.17 -0.06
N GLU A 112 -14.71 -1.03 -0.57
CA GLU A 112 -15.28 -1.26 -1.89
C GLU A 112 -16.60 -0.53 -2.16
N ILE A 113 -17.52 -0.56 -1.18
CA ILE A 113 -18.85 0.05 -1.29
C ILE A 113 -18.75 1.58 -1.38
N ALA A 114 -17.79 2.17 -0.68
CA ALA A 114 -17.57 3.62 -0.65
C ALA A 114 -16.63 4.11 -1.76
N ASN A 115 -15.93 3.18 -2.43
CA ASN A 115 -14.78 3.47 -3.29
C ASN A 115 -13.77 4.41 -2.63
N TYR A 116 -13.40 4.11 -1.38
CA TYR A 116 -12.50 4.93 -0.58
C TYR A 116 -11.26 4.13 -0.18
N LEU A 117 -10.08 4.66 -0.50
CA LEU A 117 -8.80 3.99 -0.29
C LEU A 117 -8.10 4.52 0.97
N TYR A 118 -7.89 3.65 1.95
CA TYR A 118 -7.00 3.92 3.07
C TYR A 118 -5.61 3.38 2.77
N ILE A 119 -4.63 4.29 2.72
CA ILE A 119 -3.21 3.96 2.64
C ILE A 119 -2.72 3.81 4.08
N ILE A 120 -2.68 2.56 4.55
CA ILE A 120 -2.33 2.22 5.94
C ILE A 120 -0.83 2.35 6.13
N SER A 121 -0.03 1.82 5.21
CA SER A 121 1.43 1.88 5.26
C SER A 121 1.95 2.46 3.97
N PHE A 122 2.88 3.40 4.09
CA PHE A 122 3.61 4.01 2.99
C PHE A 122 4.98 4.43 3.51
N HIS A 123 5.92 3.49 3.50
CA HIS A 123 7.26 3.72 4.05
C HIS A 123 8.31 2.87 3.34
N LYS A 124 9.60 3.19 3.54
CA LYS A 124 10.70 2.36 3.05
C LYS A 124 10.51 0.90 3.50
N ARG A 125 10.72 -0.04 2.59
CA ARG A 125 10.69 -1.47 2.88
C ARG A 125 11.82 -1.86 3.83
N GLU A 126 11.47 -2.46 4.96
CA GLU A 126 12.42 -2.91 6.00
C GLU A 126 12.64 -4.42 6.00
N LYS A 127 11.68 -5.20 5.48
CA LYS A 127 11.72 -6.67 5.45
C LYS A 127 11.72 -7.16 4.00
N SER A 128 12.23 -8.37 3.77
CA SER A 128 12.07 -9.06 2.49
C SER A 128 10.59 -9.25 2.17
N VAL A 129 10.22 -9.00 0.91
CA VAL A 129 8.90 -9.32 0.37
C VAL A 129 9.09 -10.18 -0.87
N SER A 130 8.19 -11.13 -1.07
CA SER A 130 8.08 -11.88 -2.32
C SER A 130 6.99 -11.23 -3.15
N PHE A 131 7.28 -11.00 -4.42
CA PHE A 131 6.30 -10.57 -5.41
C PHE A 131 5.52 -11.80 -5.87
N LEU A 132 4.20 -11.69 -6.02
CA LEU A 132 3.39 -12.85 -6.38
C LEU A 132 3.54 -13.22 -7.87
N PHE A 133 3.75 -12.21 -8.72
CA PHE A 133 3.75 -12.38 -10.18
C PHE A 133 5.11 -12.09 -10.85
N LYS A 134 6.20 -11.97 -10.07
CA LYS A 134 7.58 -11.78 -10.58
C LYS A 134 8.48 -12.96 -10.21
#